data_AF-A0A946S980-F1
#
_entry.id   AF-A0A946S980-F1
#
_cell.length_a   1.000
_cell.length_b   1.000
_cell.length_c   1.000
_cell.angle_alpha   90.00
_cell.angle_beta   90.00
_cell.angle_gamma   90.00
#
_symmetry.space_group_name_H-M   'P 1'
#
loop_
_entity.id
_entity.type
_entity.pdbx_description
1 polymer ?
#
loop_
_entity_poly.entity_id
_entity_poly.type
_entity_poly.pdbx_seq_one_letter_code
_entity_poly.pdbx_strand_id
1 'polypeptide(L)'
;FTIAYIPKGTSGRNTSEGQVALTLNSKGMYGYMRHPLYTGNYFMWLGIVMLTGNLFFTIAVSVAFWVYYTLIAMTEEKYLRSKFGQEYLDWASGTPAFLPRTLKWNPPGVFFSFRNVLKREYNGAYAMIISFSAIDFAHSLREGYSSDLHLKEVLMLSPFMMYLLLVSTCAFLGLRFIKKRTKLLDVEGREYT
;
A
#
# COMPACT_ATOMS: atom_id res chain seq x y z
N PHE A 1 8.07 -0.92 2.36
CA PHE A 1 9.08 -1.44 3.31
C PHE A 1 8.81 -2.90 3.70
N THR A 2 7.61 -3.25 4.19
CA THR A 2 7.17 -4.66 4.45
C THR A 2 7.49 -5.60 3.29
N ILE A 3 7.08 -5.22 2.07
CA ILE A 3 7.30 -6.00 0.84
C ILE A 3 8.79 -6.24 0.52
N ALA A 4 9.68 -5.38 0.98
CA ALA A 4 11.12 -5.55 0.78
C ALA A 4 11.70 -6.72 1.57
N TYR A 5 10.98 -7.22 2.57
CA TYR A 5 11.42 -8.25 3.53
C TYR A 5 10.52 -9.49 3.56
N ILE A 6 9.67 -9.69 2.55
CA ILE A 6 8.77 -10.86 2.52
C ILE A 6 9.54 -12.12 2.09
N PRO A 7 9.60 -13.18 2.93
CA PRO A 7 10.07 -14.50 2.52
C PRO A 7 9.02 -15.26 1.69
N LYS A 8 9.40 -16.38 1.07
CA LYS A 8 8.46 -17.24 0.35
C LYS A 8 7.40 -17.84 1.28
N GLY A 9 6.17 -17.98 0.80
CA GLY A 9 5.12 -18.74 1.48
C GLY A 9 4.33 -17.97 2.56
N THR A 10 4.51 -16.66 2.70
CA THR A 10 3.65 -15.85 3.58
C THR A 10 2.26 -15.66 2.96
N SER A 11 1.27 -15.33 3.80
CA SER A 11 -0.03 -14.83 3.30
C SER A 11 0.19 -13.65 2.35
N GLY A 12 -0.42 -13.76 1.17
CA GLY A 12 -0.26 -12.83 0.07
C GLY A 12 -1.54 -12.73 -0.76
N ARG A 13 -1.48 -12.03 -1.89
CA ARG A 13 -2.61 -11.84 -2.82
C ARG A 13 -2.84 -13.07 -3.70
N ASN A 14 -2.90 -14.26 -3.10
CA ASN A 14 -3.08 -15.51 -3.83
C ASN A 14 -4.58 -15.71 -4.04
N THR A 15 -5.08 -15.39 -5.23
CA THR A 15 -6.50 -15.49 -5.58
C THR A 15 -6.86 -16.79 -6.29
N SER A 16 -5.88 -17.46 -6.91
CA SER A 16 -6.10 -18.70 -7.68
C SER A 16 -5.98 -19.98 -6.84
N GLU A 17 -5.12 -20.01 -5.83
CA GLU A 17 -4.81 -21.20 -5.02
C GLU A 17 -5.38 -21.14 -3.60
N GLY A 18 -6.23 -20.14 -3.32
CA GLY A 18 -6.67 -19.82 -1.96
C GLY A 18 -5.58 -19.16 -1.11
N GLN A 19 -5.86 -18.98 0.18
CA GLN A 19 -4.96 -18.28 1.08
C GLN A 19 -3.81 -19.20 1.52
N VAL A 20 -2.63 -18.99 0.92
CA VAL A 20 -1.39 -19.71 1.29
C VAL A 20 -0.71 -18.97 2.42
N ALA A 21 -0.43 -19.65 3.53
CA ALA A 21 0.33 -19.10 4.66
C ALA A 21 1.08 -20.25 5.31
N LEU A 22 2.27 -20.55 4.79
CA LEU A 22 3.11 -21.66 5.27
C LEU A 22 3.84 -21.29 6.56
N THR A 23 4.11 -20.01 6.76
CA THR A 23 4.80 -19.47 7.93
C THR A 23 4.10 -18.23 8.45
N LEU A 24 4.11 -18.05 9.77
CA LEU A 24 3.62 -16.84 10.41
C LEU A 24 4.63 -15.70 10.24
N ASN A 25 4.18 -14.57 9.70
CA ASN A 25 5.03 -13.39 9.59
C ASN A 25 4.98 -12.60 10.89
N SER A 26 5.98 -12.81 11.76
CA SER A 26 6.04 -12.21 13.11
C SER A 26 7.22 -11.27 13.33
N LYS A 27 8.05 -11.06 12.31
CA LYS A 27 9.30 -10.29 12.37
C LYS A 27 9.28 -9.08 11.44
N GLY A 28 10.29 -8.22 11.56
CA GLY A 28 10.37 -6.94 10.87
C GLY A 28 9.21 -6.03 11.27
N MET A 29 8.51 -5.47 10.28
CA MET A 29 7.33 -4.63 10.55
C MET A 29 6.19 -5.37 11.26
N TYR A 30 6.06 -6.67 11.03
CA TYR A 30 5.05 -7.49 11.71
C TYR A 30 5.42 -7.76 13.18
N GLY A 31 6.67 -7.48 13.60
CA GLY A 31 7.04 -7.46 15.00
C GLY A 31 6.63 -6.17 15.73
N TYR A 32 6.32 -5.11 15.00
CA TYR A 32 5.87 -3.84 15.58
C TYR A 32 4.36 -3.77 15.75
N MET A 33 3.63 -4.31 14.78
CA MET A 33 2.19 -4.34 14.74
C MET A 33 1.73 -5.52 13.87
N ARG A 34 0.53 -6.04 14.10
CA ARG A 34 0.02 -7.19 13.36
C ARG A 34 -0.38 -6.84 11.91
N HIS A 35 -0.80 -5.61 11.66
CA HIS A 35 -1.32 -5.17 10.36
C HIS A 35 -0.58 -3.96 9.76
N PRO A 36 0.75 -4.03 9.55
CA PRO A 36 1.53 -2.89 9.06
C PRO A 36 1.16 -2.45 7.64
N LEU A 37 0.66 -3.37 6.81
CA LEU A 37 0.14 -3.03 5.49
C LEU A 37 -1.14 -2.19 5.56
N TYR A 38 -2.01 -2.44 6.53
CA TYR A 38 -3.26 -1.70 6.69
C TYR A 38 -2.98 -0.29 7.18
N THR A 39 -2.08 -0.15 8.15
CA THR A 39 -1.58 1.16 8.59
C THR A 39 -0.92 1.92 7.44
N GLY A 40 -0.10 1.26 6.61
CA GLY A 40 0.48 1.88 5.41
C GLY A 40 -0.58 2.32 4.40
N ASN A 41 -1.56 1.46 4.10
CA ASN A 41 -2.68 1.79 3.22
C ASN A 41 -3.49 2.97 3.73
N TYR A 42 -3.71 3.07 5.04
CA TYR A 42 -4.43 4.20 5.63
C TYR A 42 -3.74 5.52 5.29
N PHE A 43 -2.42 5.63 5.51
CA PHE A 43 -1.71 6.87 5.20
C PHE A 43 -1.67 7.20 3.70
N MET A 44 -1.61 6.18 2.84
CA MET A 44 -1.74 6.37 1.38
C MET A 44 -3.10 6.99 1.01
N TRP A 45 -4.20 6.44 1.53
CA TRP A 45 -5.55 6.96 1.29
C TRP A 45 -5.78 8.32 1.96
N LEU A 46 -5.26 8.51 3.16
CA LEU A 46 -5.37 9.76 3.90
C LEU A 46 -4.79 10.93 3.10
N GLY A 47 -3.60 10.74 2.51
CA GLY A 47 -3.00 11.77 1.65
C GLY A 47 -3.91 12.16 0.47
N ILE A 48 -4.49 11.17 -0.22
CA ILE A 48 -5.40 11.39 -1.35
C ILE A 48 -6.64 12.17 -0.89
N VAL A 49 -7.26 11.74 0.21
CA VAL A 49 -8.49 12.36 0.71
C VAL A 49 -8.25 13.77 1.24
N MET A 50 -7.11 14.02 1.89
CA MET A 50 -6.75 15.35 2.39
C MET A 50 -6.62 16.40 1.28
N LEU A 51 -6.24 16.01 0.06
CA LEU A 51 -6.19 16.95 -1.08
C LEU A 51 -7.55 17.54 -1.45
N THR A 52 -8.65 16.88 -1.08
CA THR A 52 -10.00 17.44 -1.29
C THR A 52 -10.25 18.73 -0.49
N GLY A 53 -9.39 19.03 0.51
CA GLY A 53 -9.52 20.20 1.38
C GLY A 53 -10.72 20.16 2.32
N ASN A 54 -11.45 19.03 2.40
CA ASN A 54 -12.64 18.90 3.21
C ASN A 54 -12.36 18.06 4.47
N LEU A 55 -12.31 18.73 5.63
CA LEU A 55 -12.01 18.07 6.91
C LEU A 55 -13.09 17.06 7.31
N PHE A 56 -14.37 17.39 7.14
CA PHE A 56 -15.47 16.47 7.48
C PHE A 56 -15.45 15.23 6.61
N PHE A 57 -15.20 15.39 5.31
CA PHE A 57 -15.03 14.27 4.39
C PHE A 57 -13.82 13.40 4.78
N THR A 58 -12.70 14.04 5.13
CA THR A 58 -11.49 13.34 5.59
C THR A 58 -11.75 12.51 6.84
N ILE A 59 -12.44 13.08 7.84
CA ILE A 59 -12.81 12.38 9.06
C ILE A 59 -13.77 11.23 8.75
N ALA A 60 -14.81 11.46 7.94
CA ALA A 60 -15.79 10.44 7.57
C ALA A 60 -15.12 9.25 6.87
N VAL A 61 -14.27 9.50 5.87
CA VAL A 61 -13.52 8.45 5.17
C VAL A 61 -12.54 7.75 6.11
N SER A 62 -11.88 8.47 7.02
CA SER A 62 -10.96 7.87 8.00
C SER A 62 -11.68 6.91 8.95
N VAL A 63 -12.85 7.30 9.46
CA VAL A 63 -13.68 6.43 10.31
C VAL A 63 -14.15 5.21 9.51
N ALA A 64 -14.68 5.41 8.31
CA ALA A 64 -15.13 4.32 7.44
C ALA A 64 -13.99 3.34 7.11
N PHE A 65 -12.79 3.86 6.83
CA PHE A 65 -11.60 3.06 6.59
C PHE A 65 -11.27 2.18 7.79
N TRP A 66 -11.19 2.75 9.00
CA TRP A 66 -10.83 1.99 10.20
C TRP A 66 -11.88 0.95 10.58
N VAL A 67 -13.18 1.25 10.42
CA VAL A 67 -14.24 0.26 10.60
C VAL A 67 -14.05 -0.90 9.64
N TYR A 68 -13.92 -0.60 8.34
CA TYR A 68 -13.79 -1.62 7.30
C TYR A 68 -12.52 -2.49 7.47
N TYR A 69 -11.36 -1.86 7.68
CA TYR A 69 -10.10 -2.58 7.85
C TYR A 69 -10.02 -3.36 9.17
N THR A 70 -10.71 -2.92 10.22
CA THR A 70 -10.82 -3.70 11.46
C THR A 70 -11.61 -4.98 11.23
N LEU A 71 -12.71 -4.92 10.47
CA LEU A 71 -13.48 -6.13 10.13
C LEU A 71 -12.65 -7.12 9.31
N ILE A 72 -11.87 -6.64 8.33
CA ILE A 72 -10.96 -7.49 7.56
C ILE A 72 -9.88 -8.09 8.47
N ALA A 73 -9.26 -7.26 9.32
CA ALA A 73 -8.24 -7.70 10.26
C ALA A 73 -8.78 -8.80 11.19
N MET A 74 -9.99 -8.66 11.72
CA MET A 74 -10.60 -9.68 12.58
C MET A 74 -10.80 -11.02 11.86
N THR A 75 -11.24 -11.00 10.60
CA THR A 75 -11.37 -12.22 9.79
C THR A 75 -10.02 -12.86 9.51
N GLU A 76 -9.01 -12.06 9.15
CA GLU A 76 -7.65 -12.55 8.92
C GLU A 76 -7.02 -13.12 10.20
N GLU A 77 -7.16 -12.44 11.34
CA GLU A 77 -6.67 -12.91 12.63
C GLU A 77 -7.37 -14.21 13.05
N LYS A 78 -8.67 -14.36 12.78
CA LYS A 78 -9.39 -15.62 13.00
C LYS A 78 -8.81 -16.76 12.15
N TYR A 79 -8.53 -16.50 10.88
CA TYR A 79 -7.89 -17.46 9.98
C TYR A 79 -6.49 -17.85 10.49
N LEU A 80 -5.63 -16.86 10.78
CA LEU A 80 -4.27 -17.08 11.26
C LEU A 80 -4.25 -17.84 12.60
N ARG A 81 -5.14 -17.48 13.53
CA ARG A 81 -5.31 -18.20 14.80
C ARG A 81 -5.70 -19.65 14.58
N SER A 82 -6.64 -19.93 13.66
CA SER A 82 -7.04 -21.31 13.35
C SER A 82 -5.92 -22.14 12.74
N LYS A 83 -5.01 -21.49 12.00
CA LYS A 83 -3.93 -22.14 11.26
C LYS A 83 -2.68 -22.40 12.10
N PHE A 84 -2.27 -21.42 12.89
CA PHE A 84 -1.00 -21.43 13.63
C PHE A 84 -1.18 -21.66 15.14
N GLY A 85 -2.41 -21.66 15.66
CA GLY A 85 -2.72 -22.01 17.03
C GLY A 85 -1.93 -21.17 18.05
N GLN A 86 -1.16 -21.84 18.90
CA GLN A 86 -0.40 -21.21 19.98
C GLN A 86 0.68 -20.25 19.47
N GLU A 87 1.34 -20.55 18.35
CA GLU A 87 2.37 -19.69 17.77
C GLU A 87 1.81 -18.29 17.46
N TYR A 88 0.58 -18.23 16.93
CA TYR A 88 -0.11 -16.97 16.69
C TYR A 88 -0.46 -16.24 18.00
N LEU A 89 -0.96 -16.98 19.00
CA LEU A 89 -1.37 -16.38 20.28
C LEU A 89 -0.18 -15.76 21.02
N ASP A 90 0.95 -16.45 21.05
CA ASP A 90 2.17 -15.98 21.70
C ASP A 90 2.66 -14.69 21.05
N TRP A 91 2.74 -14.65 19.72
CA TRP A 91 3.12 -13.45 18.97
C TRP A 91 2.11 -12.31 19.14
N ALA A 92 0.81 -12.60 19.02
CA ALA A 92 -0.25 -11.59 19.06
C ALA A 92 -0.41 -10.96 20.46
N SER A 93 -0.06 -11.68 21.53
CA SER A 93 -0.13 -11.18 22.91
C SER A 93 0.79 -9.99 23.16
N GLY A 94 1.97 -9.99 22.53
CA GLY A 94 2.96 -8.92 22.65
C GLY A 94 2.89 -7.86 21.55
N THR A 95 2.12 -8.10 20.49
CA THR A 95 2.14 -7.28 19.26
C THR A 95 0.80 -6.59 19.05
N PRO A 96 0.72 -5.25 19.12
CA PRO A 96 -0.54 -4.51 18.93
C PRO A 96 -1.06 -4.59 17.48
N ALA A 97 -2.34 -4.29 17.25
CA ALA A 97 -2.95 -4.44 15.93
C ALA A 97 -2.40 -3.44 14.88
N PHE A 98 -2.40 -2.14 15.19
CA PHE A 98 -2.14 -1.08 14.20
C PHE A 98 -1.10 -0.03 14.60
N LEU A 99 -0.98 0.29 15.89
CA LEU A 99 -0.03 1.27 16.39
C LEU A 99 1.09 0.58 17.16
N PRO A 100 2.36 0.86 16.84
CA PRO A 100 3.47 0.13 17.43
C PRO A 100 3.66 0.53 18.89
N ARG A 101 3.81 -0.47 19.76
CA ARG A 101 4.11 -0.24 21.19
C ARG A 101 5.60 -0.04 21.44
N THR A 102 6.46 -0.65 20.62
CA THR A 102 7.91 -0.55 20.72
C THR A 102 8.52 -0.40 19.32
N LEU A 103 9.71 0.20 19.24
CA LEU A 103 10.48 0.34 17.99
C LEU A 103 11.71 -0.58 17.94
N LYS A 104 11.75 -1.63 18.77
CA LYS A 104 12.82 -2.64 18.74
C LYS A 104 12.74 -3.51 17.48
N TRP A 105 13.71 -3.34 16.58
CA TRP A 105 13.75 -4.08 15.31
C TRP A 105 14.14 -5.55 15.53
N ASN A 106 13.28 -6.47 15.08
CA ASN A 106 13.59 -7.89 15.00
C ASN A 106 13.73 -8.30 13.52
N PRO A 107 14.92 -8.59 13.01
CA PRO A 107 15.12 -8.82 11.58
C PRO A 107 14.38 -10.08 11.08
N PRO A 108 13.70 -10.03 9.93
CA PRO A 108 12.91 -11.15 9.40
C PRO A 108 13.73 -12.27 8.75
N GLY A 109 15.06 -12.30 8.96
CA GLY A 109 15.96 -13.33 8.41
C GLY A 109 16.24 -13.21 6.91
N VAL A 110 15.69 -12.18 6.26
CA VAL A 110 15.94 -11.86 4.84
C VAL A 110 16.40 -10.40 4.71
N PHE A 111 17.23 -10.12 3.71
CA PHE A 111 17.72 -8.76 3.45
C PHE A 111 16.69 -7.88 2.73
N PHE A 112 16.85 -6.56 2.80
CA PHE A 112 16.04 -5.64 2.02
C PHE A 112 16.28 -5.85 0.52
N SER A 113 15.22 -5.98 -0.28
CA SER A 113 15.35 -6.09 -1.74
C SER A 113 14.59 -4.98 -2.48
N PHE A 114 15.35 -4.03 -3.04
CA PHE A 114 14.80 -2.98 -3.90
C PHE A 114 14.12 -3.54 -5.15
N ARG A 115 14.69 -4.60 -5.75
CA ARG A 115 14.11 -5.27 -6.93
C ARG A 115 12.71 -5.79 -6.64
N ASN A 116 12.52 -6.43 -5.49
CA ASN A 116 11.22 -6.95 -5.07
C ASN A 116 10.20 -5.83 -4.80
N VAL A 117 10.65 -4.73 -4.17
CA VAL A 117 9.80 -3.53 -3.96
C VAL A 117 9.32 -3.00 -5.31
N LEU A 118 10.23 -2.75 -6.25
CA LEU A 118 9.88 -2.24 -7.58
C LEU A 118 8.94 -3.19 -8.33
N LYS A 119 9.18 -4.51 -8.28
CA LYS A 119 8.33 -5.52 -8.94
C LYS A 119 6.88 -5.54 -8.42
N ARG A 120 6.70 -5.25 -7.13
CA ARG A 120 5.42 -5.45 -6.43
C ARG A 120 4.64 -4.15 -6.20
N GLU A 121 5.31 -3.02 -6.06
CA GLU A 121 4.69 -1.75 -5.63
C GLU A 121 4.49 -0.75 -6.77
N TYR A 122 5.09 -0.94 -7.95
CA TYR A 122 5.01 0.04 -9.03
C TYR A 122 3.57 0.36 -9.47
N ASN A 123 2.66 -0.63 -9.45
CA ASN A 123 1.25 -0.39 -9.75
C ASN A 123 0.58 0.52 -8.70
N GLY A 124 0.82 0.26 -7.42
CA GLY A 124 0.22 1.03 -6.33
C GLY A 124 0.75 2.46 -6.27
N ALA A 125 2.07 2.62 -6.44
CA ALA A 125 2.71 3.93 -6.51
C ALA A 125 2.17 4.76 -7.69
N TYR A 126 2.03 4.15 -8.87
CA TYR A 126 1.48 4.85 -10.04
C TYR A 126 0.00 5.21 -9.88
N ALA A 127 -0.81 4.29 -9.33
CA ALA A 127 -2.22 4.56 -9.05
C ALA A 127 -2.40 5.76 -8.10
N MET A 128 -1.53 5.91 -7.09
CA MET A 128 -1.54 7.06 -6.19
C MET A 128 -1.31 8.38 -6.94
N ILE A 129 -0.33 8.44 -7.86
CA ILE A 129 -0.09 9.64 -8.67
C ILE A 129 -1.28 9.96 -9.57
N ILE A 130 -1.91 8.95 -10.17
CA ILE A 130 -3.15 9.13 -10.94
C ILE A 130 -4.26 9.71 -10.04
N SER A 131 -4.45 9.16 -8.83
CA SER A 131 -5.48 9.66 -7.91
C SER A 131 -5.23 11.13 -7.51
N PHE A 132 -3.99 11.50 -7.22
CA PHE A 132 -3.64 12.89 -6.93
C PHE A 132 -3.87 13.80 -8.13
N SER A 133 -3.46 13.37 -9.33
CA SER A 133 -3.69 14.12 -10.57
C SER A 133 -5.18 14.29 -10.86
N ALA A 134 -5.99 13.27 -10.60
CA ALA A 134 -7.44 13.34 -10.79
C ALA A 134 -8.11 14.35 -9.84
N ILE A 135 -7.66 14.43 -8.59
CA ILE A 135 -8.16 15.42 -7.63
C ILE A 135 -7.71 16.83 -8.01
N ASP A 136 -6.44 17.00 -8.38
CA ASP A 136 -5.90 18.29 -8.87
C ASP A 136 -6.71 18.79 -10.08
N PHE A 137 -6.96 17.91 -11.06
CA PHE A 137 -7.83 18.22 -12.20
C PHE A 137 -9.25 18.59 -11.78
N ALA A 138 -9.86 17.85 -10.84
CA ALA A 138 -11.20 18.16 -10.35
C ALA A 138 -11.27 19.52 -9.64
N HIS A 139 -10.21 19.93 -8.95
CA HIS A 139 -10.09 21.26 -8.36
C HIS A 139 -10.01 22.33 -9.46
N SER A 140 -9.17 22.15 -10.48
CA SER A 140 -9.10 23.07 -11.63
C SER A 140 -10.45 23.19 -12.35
N LEU A 141 -11.20 22.10 -12.52
CA LEU A 141 -12.55 22.13 -13.09
C LEU A 141 -13.53 22.94 -12.24
N ARG A 142 -13.51 22.74 -10.91
CA ARG A 142 -14.39 23.45 -9.98
C ARG A 142 -14.10 24.96 -9.95
N GLU A 143 -12.82 25.33 -9.93
CA GLU A 143 -12.39 26.73 -9.97
C GLU A 143 -12.73 27.37 -11.32
N GLY A 144 -12.50 26.65 -12.42
CA GLY A 144 -12.87 27.08 -13.77
C GLY A 144 -14.38 27.24 -14.01
N TYR A 145 -15.22 26.50 -13.30
CA TYR A 145 -16.67 26.73 -13.32
C TYR A 145 -17.09 27.95 -12.49
N SER A 146 -16.36 28.23 -11.41
CA SER A 146 -16.69 29.29 -10.45
C SER A 146 -16.19 30.68 -10.86
N SER A 147 -15.33 30.73 -11.88
CA SER A 147 -14.67 31.95 -12.36
C SER A 147 -14.63 31.91 -13.89
N ASP A 148 -14.76 33.05 -14.60
CA ASP A 148 -14.69 33.16 -16.08
C ASP A 148 -13.26 32.87 -16.63
N LEU A 149 -12.59 31.82 -16.15
CA LEU A 149 -11.28 31.40 -16.60
C LEU A 149 -11.34 30.91 -18.05
N HIS A 150 -10.26 31.15 -18.79
CA HIS A 150 -10.10 30.61 -20.13
C HIS A 150 -10.09 29.08 -20.10
N LEU A 151 -10.76 28.44 -21.06
CA LEU A 151 -10.90 26.98 -21.19
C LEU A 151 -9.57 26.20 -21.03
N LYS A 152 -8.44 26.81 -21.43
CA LYS A 152 -7.10 26.21 -21.30
C LYS A 152 -6.63 26.08 -19.86
N GLU A 153 -6.97 27.04 -19.00
CA GLU A 153 -6.58 27.02 -17.59
C GLU A 153 -7.41 26.01 -16.79
N VAL A 154 -8.68 25.83 -17.19
CA VAL A 154 -9.61 24.86 -16.59
C VAL A 154 -9.22 23.40 -16.88
N LEU A 155 -8.67 23.15 -18.08
CA LEU A 155 -8.35 21.80 -18.56
C LEU A 155 -6.91 21.35 -18.26
N MET A 156 -6.10 22.17 -17.57
CA MET A 156 -4.73 21.83 -17.25
C MET A 156 -4.56 21.43 -15.78
N LEU A 157 -3.80 20.35 -15.58
CA LEU A 157 -3.21 20.03 -14.28
C LEU A 157 -2.23 21.13 -13.87
N SER A 158 -2.01 21.27 -12.56
CA SER A 158 -0.91 22.09 -12.08
C SER A 158 0.41 21.65 -12.73
N PRO A 159 1.35 22.58 -13.07
CA PRO A 159 2.59 22.21 -13.74
C PRO A 159 3.37 21.12 -12.99
N PHE A 160 3.39 21.20 -11.66
CA PHE A 160 3.98 20.17 -10.80
C PHE A 160 3.35 18.79 -11.02
N MET A 161 2.02 18.69 -10.99
CA MET A 161 1.32 17.41 -11.20
C MET A 161 1.53 16.88 -12.61
N MET A 162 1.58 17.76 -13.63
CA MET A 162 1.87 17.35 -15.01
C MET A 162 3.26 16.71 -15.14
N TYR A 163 4.32 17.35 -14.59
CA TYR A 163 5.66 16.78 -14.60
C TYR A 163 5.74 15.48 -13.80
N LEU A 164 5.12 15.43 -12.62
CA LEU A 164 5.09 14.25 -11.77
C LEU A 164 4.39 13.07 -12.46
N LEU A 165 3.25 13.33 -13.12
CA LEU A 165 2.51 12.33 -13.89
C LEU A 165 3.32 11.85 -15.09
N LEU A 166 3.99 12.74 -15.82
CA LEU A 166 4.85 12.36 -16.95
C LEU A 166 5.99 11.44 -16.51
N VAL A 167 6.78 11.86 -15.51
CA VAL A 167 7.92 11.08 -15.00
C VAL A 167 7.45 9.74 -14.44
N SER A 168 6.36 9.73 -13.66
CA SER A 168 5.80 8.49 -13.10
C SER A 168 5.22 7.56 -14.16
N THR A 169 4.65 8.09 -15.25
CA THR A 169 4.19 7.30 -16.39
C THR A 169 5.36 6.62 -17.10
N CYS A 170 6.44 7.37 -17.38
CA CYS A 170 7.66 6.80 -17.96
C CYS A 170 8.25 5.70 -17.06
N ALA A 171 8.34 5.95 -15.75
CA ALA A 171 8.81 4.97 -14.78
C ALA A 171 7.90 3.73 -14.72
N PHE A 172 6.58 3.92 -14.71
CA PHE A 172 5.60 2.83 -14.71
C PHE A 172 5.73 1.96 -15.95
N LEU A 173 5.82 2.57 -17.14
CA LEU A 173 5.98 1.84 -18.40
C LEU A 173 7.31 1.08 -18.44
N GLY A 174 8.41 1.71 -17.99
CA GLY A 174 9.72 1.06 -17.87
C GLY A 174 9.69 -0.13 -16.93
N LEU A 175 9.16 0.03 -15.70
CA LEU A 175 9.03 -1.06 -14.73
C LEU A 175 8.09 -2.17 -15.20
N ARG A 176 6.98 -1.82 -15.86
CA ARG A 176 6.04 -2.77 -16.45
C ARG A 176 6.70 -3.56 -17.58
N PHE A 177 7.50 -2.91 -18.42
CA PHE A 177 8.26 -3.56 -19.48
C PHE A 177 9.28 -4.53 -18.88
N ILE A 178 10.14 -4.06 -17.96
CA ILE A 178 11.15 -4.90 -17.29
C ILE A 178 10.48 -6.11 -16.64
N LYS A 179 9.40 -5.92 -15.89
CA LYS A 179 8.68 -7.00 -15.22
C LYS A 179 8.06 -8.01 -16.20
N LYS A 180 7.54 -7.57 -17.35
CA LYS A 180 6.85 -8.44 -18.31
C LYS A 180 7.77 -9.09 -19.34
N ARG A 181 8.96 -8.53 -19.58
CA ARG A 181 9.86 -8.94 -20.66
C ARG A 181 11.20 -9.46 -20.19
N THR A 182 11.54 -9.31 -18.91
CA THR A 182 12.83 -9.72 -18.35
C THR A 182 12.66 -10.38 -16.98
N LYS A 183 13.73 -11.01 -16.49
CA LYS A 183 13.84 -11.54 -15.11
C LYS A 183 14.64 -10.62 -14.18
N LEU A 184 14.91 -9.38 -14.60
CA LEU A 184 15.84 -8.48 -13.89
C LEU A 184 15.37 -8.12 -12.47
N LEU A 185 14.06 -8.09 -12.25
CA LEU A 185 13.45 -7.81 -10.95
C LEU A 185 13.14 -9.06 -10.12
N ASP A 186 13.46 -10.25 -10.64
CA ASP A 186 13.25 -11.51 -9.95
C ASP A 186 14.30 -11.68 -8.84
N VAL A 187 13.88 -12.31 -7.75
CA VAL A 187 14.68 -12.47 -6.54
C VAL A 187 14.46 -13.88 -6.04
N GLU A 188 15.52 -14.69 -6.14
CA GLU A 188 15.50 -16.08 -5.70
C GLU A 188 15.02 -16.21 -4.25
N GLY A 189 14.23 -17.24 -3.98
CA GLY A 189 13.65 -17.48 -2.66
C GLY A 189 12.51 -16.52 -2.27
N ARG A 190 12.04 -15.66 -3.18
CA ARG A 190 10.88 -14.76 -2.96
C ARG A 190 9.85 -14.79 -4.09
N GLU A 191 10.07 -15.66 -5.06
CA GLU A 191 9.15 -15.90 -6.16
C GLU A 191 7.96 -16.73 -5.67
N TYR A 192 6.76 -16.24 -6.00
CA TYR A 192 5.58 -17.09 -6.10
C TYR A 192 5.64 -17.64 -7.52
N THR A 193 5.85 -18.96 -7.64
CA THR A 193 5.60 -19.66 -8.91
C THR A 193 4.16 -19.48 -9.32
#